data_AF-A0AA38UNY6-F1
#
_entry.id   AF-A0AA38UNY6-F1
#
_cell.length_a   1.000
_cell.length_b   1.000
_cell.length_c   1.000
_cell.angle_alpha   90.00
_cell.angle_beta   90.00
_cell.angle_gamma   90.00
#
_symmetry.space_group_name_H-M   'P 1'
#
loop_
_entity.id
_entity.type
_entity.pdbx_description
1 polymer ?
#
loop_
_entity_poly.entity_id
_entity_poly.type
_entity_poly.pdbx_seq_one_letter_code
_entity_poly.pdbx_strand_id
1 'polypeptide(L)'
;VNDKECNRMMIEEVRRVTGYRFTVHDHPMIATGYKTRLHCSQDIDTKKASKPRQGNNIIHRETVGMERFPCHGRLNVTSRSATALNPSLKIVIIRIEHHAAHVLYYDVSMKSEALHILHDNLQWSTPSSLVPIIQESHPEVTAAQIHSAWTRMSEEIWKKDQAQLPSAKILLDSAFGDEVDVLEAITEDGVDMLAWGMKKVIQKLDIVQNGIEIALDATCESKNCTNLNSQLITYSRRNKFKASRTLCIDVRVR
;
A
#
# COMPACT_ATOMS: atom_id res chain seq x y z
N VAL A 1 29.89 -12.04 -25.18
CA VAL A 1 28.54 -12.28 -24.61
C VAL A 1 28.26 -13.77 -24.57
N ASN A 2 27.98 -14.37 -23.41
CA ASN A 2 27.64 -15.81 -23.32
C ASN A 2 26.21 -16.08 -23.84
N ASP A 3 25.82 -17.34 -24.04
CA ASP A 3 24.53 -17.67 -24.68
C ASP A 3 23.31 -17.29 -23.82
N LYS A 4 23.45 -17.38 -22.49
CA LYS A 4 22.41 -16.96 -21.55
C LYS A 4 22.15 -15.45 -21.66
N GLU A 5 23.22 -14.67 -21.68
CA GLU A 5 23.15 -13.22 -21.78
C GLU A 5 22.64 -12.79 -23.16
N CYS A 6 23.05 -13.49 -24.22
CA CYS A 6 22.51 -13.27 -25.56
C CYS A 6 20.99 -13.48 -25.59
N ASN A 7 20.49 -14.58 -25.03
CA ASN A 7 19.05 -14.80 -24.93
C ASN A 7 18.35 -13.70 -24.13
N ARG A 8 18.92 -13.25 -23.01
CA ARG A 8 18.37 -12.17 -22.20
C ARG A 8 18.22 -10.88 -23.01
N MET A 9 19.27 -10.47 -23.74
CA MET A 9 19.23 -9.29 -24.59
C MET A 9 18.16 -9.41 -25.68
N MET A 10 18.05 -10.58 -26.32
CA MET A 10 17.06 -10.83 -27.37
C MET A 10 15.63 -10.83 -26.84
N ILE A 11 15.40 -11.30 -25.61
CA ILE A 11 14.07 -11.22 -24.97
C ILE A 11 13.67 -9.76 -24.73
N GLU A 12 14.58 -8.92 -24.23
CA GLU A 12 14.30 -7.49 -24.05
C GLU A 12 14.07 -6.77 -25.39
N GLU A 13 14.83 -7.14 -26.42
CA GLU A 13 14.66 -6.56 -27.76
C GLU A 13 13.31 -6.96 -28.39
N VAL A 14 12.90 -8.22 -28.25
CA VAL A 14 11.55 -8.67 -28.65
C VAL A 14 10.47 -7.89 -27.92
N ARG A 15 10.63 -7.67 -26.61
CA ARG A 15 9.69 -6.85 -25.82
C ARG A 15 9.64 -5.42 -26.34
N ARG A 16 10.80 -4.81 -26.61
CA ARG A 16 10.91 -3.43 -27.11
C ARG A 16 10.23 -3.25 -28.45
N VAL A 17 10.40 -4.21 -29.37
CA VAL A 17 9.84 -4.13 -30.74
C VAL A 17 8.36 -4.50 -30.78
N THR A 18 7.94 -5.50 -30.01
CA THR A 18 6.57 -6.04 -30.11
C THR A 18 5.61 -5.49 -29.05
N GLY A 19 6.12 -4.94 -27.95
CA GLY A 19 5.32 -4.54 -26.79
C GLY A 19 4.80 -5.70 -25.93
N TYR A 20 4.92 -6.95 -26.39
CA TYR A 20 4.53 -8.11 -25.62
C TYR A 20 5.57 -8.41 -24.53
N ARG A 21 5.09 -8.69 -23.32
CA ARG A 21 5.93 -9.19 -22.23
C ARG A 21 5.78 -10.69 -22.11
N PHE A 22 6.90 -11.37 -21.97
CA PHE A 22 6.95 -12.82 -21.76
C PHE A 22 7.59 -13.16 -20.41
N THR A 23 7.06 -14.18 -19.75
CA THR A 23 7.56 -14.72 -18.48
C THR A 23 8.31 -16.02 -18.77
N VAL A 24 9.49 -16.17 -18.19
CA VAL A 24 10.28 -17.40 -18.31
C VAL A 24 9.49 -18.60 -17.76
N HIS A 25 9.36 -19.61 -18.62
CA HIS A 25 8.88 -20.93 -18.25
C HIS A 25 10.05 -21.78 -17.75
N ASP A 26 11.06 -22.00 -18.61
CA ASP A 26 12.24 -22.79 -18.30
C ASP A 26 13.42 -22.55 -19.29
N HIS A 27 14.56 -23.17 -18.96
CA HIS A 27 15.80 -23.12 -19.73
C HIS A 27 16.31 -24.54 -20.01
N PRO A 28 15.71 -25.28 -20.95
CA PRO A 28 16.18 -26.63 -21.26
C PRO A 28 17.63 -26.59 -21.79
N MET A 29 18.47 -27.48 -21.27
CA MET A 29 19.84 -27.63 -21.76
C MET A 29 19.82 -28.20 -23.19
N ILE A 30 20.64 -27.61 -24.07
CA ILE A 30 20.88 -28.12 -25.41
C ILE A 30 22.39 -28.31 -25.58
N ALA A 31 22.80 -29.36 -26.29
CA ALA A 31 24.22 -29.73 -26.39
C ALA A 31 25.11 -28.64 -27.01
N THR A 32 24.53 -27.73 -27.80
CA THR A 32 25.26 -26.76 -28.63
C THR A 32 25.02 -25.30 -28.23
N GLY A 33 24.31 -25.03 -27.13
CA GLY A 33 24.00 -23.66 -26.73
C GLY A 33 23.00 -23.54 -25.57
N TYR A 34 22.21 -22.46 -25.60
CA TYR A 34 21.24 -22.13 -24.57
C TYR A 34 19.86 -21.84 -25.15
N LYS A 35 18.84 -22.53 -24.64
CA LYS A 35 17.44 -22.33 -25.02
C LYS A 35 16.65 -21.76 -23.85
N THR A 36 15.79 -20.80 -24.14
CA THR A 36 14.85 -20.23 -23.17
C THR A 36 13.45 -20.28 -23.75
N ARG A 37 12.52 -20.89 -23.02
CA ARG A 37 11.10 -20.91 -23.37
C ARG A 37 10.36 -19.97 -22.45
N LEU A 38 9.48 -19.16 -23.03
CA LEU A 38 8.68 -18.18 -22.31
C LEU A 38 7.22 -18.27 -22.75
N HIS A 39 6.34 -17.88 -21.83
CA HIS A 39 4.91 -17.70 -22.08
C HIS A 39 4.54 -16.21 -22.04
N CYS A 40 3.53 -15.80 -22.79
CA CYS A 40 3.02 -14.43 -22.69
C CYS A 40 2.61 -14.16 -21.24
N SER A 41 3.07 -13.04 -20.68
CA SER A 41 2.78 -12.67 -19.30
C SER A 41 1.30 -12.36 -19.07
N GLN A 42 0.54 -12.10 -20.13
CA GLN A 42 -0.90 -11.87 -20.11
C GLN A 42 -1.72 -13.10 -20.54
N ASP A 43 -1.10 -14.25 -20.77
CA ASP A 43 -1.83 -15.47 -21.11
C ASP A 43 -2.56 -16.04 -19.87
N ILE A 44 -3.86 -16.33 -20.02
CA ILE A 44 -4.70 -16.78 -18.90
C ILE A 44 -4.30 -18.17 -18.40
N ASP A 45 -3.87 -19.05 -19.31
CA ASP A 45 -3.58 -20.46 -19.00
C ASP A 45 -2.23 -20.65 -18.31
N THR A 46 -1.34 -19.66 -18.41
CA THR A 46 0.02 -19.74 -17.85
C THR A 46 0.15 -18.96 -16.54
N LYS A 47 -0.99 -18.54 -15.98
CA LYS A 47 -1.07 -17.89 -14.68
C LYS A 47 -0.50 -18.82 -13.59
N LYS A 48 0.67 -18.46 -13.08
CA LYS A 48 1.22 -19.10 -11.89
C LYS A 48 0.29 -18.81 -10.70
N ALA A 49 -0.12 -19.86 -10.00
CA ALA A 49 -0.85 -19.71 -8.74
C ALA A 49 -0.05 -18.81 -7.79
N SER A 50 -0.75 -17.90 -7.11
CA SER A 50 -0.13 -17.09 -6.06
C SER A 50 0.31 -18.02 -4.95
N LYS A 51 1.62 -18.12 -4.72
CA LYS A 51 2.14 -18.77 -3.52
C LYS A 51 1.86 -17.85 -2.33
N PRO A 52 1.11 -18.29 -1.30
CA PRO A 52 0.98 -17.50 -0.09
C PRO A 52 2.38 -17.28 0.48
N ARG A 53 2.74 -16.02 0.71
CA ARG A 53 3.99 -15.68 1.39
C ARG A 53 3.73 -15.84 2.88
N GLN A 54 4.53 -16.66 3.56
CA GLN A 54 4.54 -16.78 5.02
C GLN A 54 5.84 -16.14 5.53
N GLY A 55 5.75 -15.17 6.44
CA GLY A 55 6.89 -14.49 7.06
C GLY A 55 6.51 -13.12 7.65
N ASN A 56 7.35 -12.55 8.51
CA ASN A 56 7.04 -11.34 9.28
C ASN A 56 7.09 -10.02 8.47
N ASN A 57 7.22 -10.09 7.14
CA ASN A 57 7.29 -8.93 6.22
C ASN A 57 6.60 -9.28 4.88
N ILE A 58 5.31 -9.62 4.92
CA ILE A 58 4.55 -9.91 3.70
C ILE A 58 4.26 -8.59 2.98
N ILE A 59 5.04 -8.28 1.95
CA ILE A 59 4.67 -7.25 0.98
C ILE A 59 3.51 -7.80 0.15
N HIS A 60 2.30 -7.32 0.44
CA HIS A 60 1.11 -7.56 -0.37
C HIS A 60 1.30 -6.90 -1.75
N ARG A 61 0.82 -7.55 -2.82
CA ARG A 61 0.88 -6.96 -4.16
C ARG A 61 -0.16 -5.85 -4.24
N GLU A 62 0.31 -4.63 -4.34
CA GLU A 62 -0.51 -3.41 -4.38
C GLU A 62 -1.01 -3.11 -5.80
N THR A 63 -0.38 -3.68 -6.81
CA THR A 63 -0.78 -3.55 -8.21
C THR A 63 -1.94 -4.49 -8.52
N VAL A 64 -2.99 -3.95 -9.12
CA VAL A 64 -4.07 -4.74 -9.71
C VAL A 64 -3.45 -5.73 -10.69
N GLY A 65 -3.94 -6.98 -10.68
CA GLY A 65 -3.56 -7.94 -11.70
C GLY A 65 -3.96 -7.40 -13.07
N MET A 66 -3.02 -7.36 -14.00
CA MET A 66 -3.33 -7.00 -15.38
C MET A 66 -4.33 -7.98 -15.99
N GLU A 67 -5.17 -7.47 -16.89
CA GLU A 67 -6.07 -8.29 -17.69
C GLU A 67 -5.31 -9.42 -18.40
N ARG A 68 -5.98 -10.55 -18.54
CA ARG A 68 -5.45 -11.79 -19.10
C ARG A 68 -6.30 -12.22 -20.29
N PHE A 69 -5.68 -12.81 -21.28
CA PHE A 69 -6.29 -13.19 -22.54
C PHE A 69 -5.95 -14.65 -22.88
N PRO A 70 -6.84 -15.40 -23.54
CA PRO A 70 -6.57 -16.75 -24.03
C PRO A 70 -5.72 -16.67 -25.32
N CYS A 71 -4.50 -16.14 -25.20
CA CYS A 71 -3.66 -15.83 -26.36
C CYS A 71 -2.69 -16.95 -26.72
N HIS A 72 -2.45 -17.88 -25.78
CA HIS A 72 -1.50 -18.98 -25.92
C HIS A 72 -0.10 -18.52 -26.38
N GLY A 73 0.29 -17.30 -26.02
CA GLY A 73 1.49 -16.66 -26.49
C GLY A 73 2.75 -17.38 -26.01
N ARG A 74 3.67 -17.68 -26.92
CA ARG A 74 4.93 -18.39 -26.65
C ARG A 74 6.10 -17.70 -27.34
N LEU A 75 7.20 -17.57 -26.62
CA LEU A 75 8.48 -17.10 -27.16
C LEU A 75 9.55 -18.15 -26.88
N ASN A 76 10.25 -18.58 -27.93
CA ASN A 76 11.42 -19.43 -27.82
C ASN A 76 12.62 -18.67 -28.35
N VAL A 77 13.63 -18.49 -27.50
CA VAL A 77 14.91 -17.90 -27.89
C VAL A 77 16.00 -18.95 -27.71
N THR A 78 16.77 -19.18 -28.77
CA THR A 78 17.88 -20.13 -28.76
C THR A 78 19.13 -19.44 -29.26
N SER A 79 20.20 -19.44 -28.47
CA SER A 79 21.55 -19.03 -28.88
C SER A 79 22.43 -20.25 -28.92
N ARG A 80 23.17 -20.45 -30.01
CA ARG A 80 24.14 -21.54 -30.15
C ARG A 80 25.32 -21.13 -31.04
N SER A 81 26.45 -21.79 -30.87
CA SER A 81 27.61 -21.61 -31.76
C SER A 81 27.28 -22.12 -33.16
N ALA A 82 27.65 -21.36 -34.18
CA ALA A 82 27.40 -21.72 -35.58
C ALA A 82 28.15 -22.99 -36.00
N THR A 83 29.38 -23.16 -35.51
CA THR A 83 30.23 -24.34 -35.69
C THR A 83 31.13 -24.54 -34.48
N ALA A 84 31.59 -25.78 -34.23
CA ALA A 84 32.59 -26.06 -33.20
C ALA A 84 33.95 -25.39 -33.50
N LEU A 85 34.22 -25.11 -34.77
CA LEU A 85 35.47 -24.54 -35.27
C LEU A 85 35.50 -23.01 -35.18
N ASN A 86 34.36 -22.34 -35.11
CA ASN A 86 34.30 -20.90 -34.92
C ASN A 86 33.28 -20.49 -33.83
N PRO A 87 33.67 -20.58 -32.55
CA PRO A 87 32.82 -20.24 -31.41
C PRO A 87 32.40 -18.76 -31.35
N SER A 88 33.04 -17.89 -32.15
CA SER A 88 32.75 -16.46 -32.18
C SER A 88 31.47 -16.14 -32.97
N LEU A 89 31.11 -16.98 -33.95
CA LEU A 89 29.89 -16.84 -34.72
C LEU A 89 28.73 -17.52 -33.97
N LYS A 90 27.73 -16.73 -33.60
CA LYS A 90 26.52 -17.20 -32.92
C LYS A 90 25.31 -17.16 -33.82
N ILE A 91 24.53 -18.24 -33.78
CA ILE A 91 23.21 -18.29 -34.39
C ILE A 91 22.19 -18.09 -33.28
N VAL A 92 21.39 -17.04 -33.44
CA VAL A 92 20.24 -16.76 -32.59
C VAL A 92 18.97 -17.08 -33.38
N ILE A 93 18.12 -17.94 -32.81
CA ILE A 93 16.83 -18.31 -33.38
C ILE A 93 15.75 -17.80 -32.44
N ILE A 94 14.86 -16.97 -32.98
CA ILE A 94 13.71 -16.40 -32.28
C ILE A 94 12.46 -16.96 -32.94
N ARG A 95 11.60 -17.61 -32.15
CA ARG A 95 10.27 -18.06 -32.60
C ARG A 95 9.22 -17.50 -31.66
N ILE A 96 8.31 -16.71 -32.22
CA ILE A 96 7.17 -16.11 -31.53
C ILE A 96 5.90 -16.76 -32.09
N GLU A 97 5.05 -17.25 -31.20
CA GLU A 97 3.69 -17.70 -31.51
C GLU A 97 2.71 -16.92 -30.65
N HIS A 98 1.64 -16.42 -31.26
CA HIS A 98 0.59 -15.68 -30.57
C HIS A 98 -0.72 -15.87 -31.31
N HIS A 99 -1.70 -16.54 -30.68
CA HIS A 99 -2.92 -16.97 -31.37
C HIS A 99 -3.99 -15.88 -31.44
N ALA A 100 -4.01 -14.96 -30.47
CA ALA A 100 -4.96 -13.85 -30.43
C ALA A 100 -4.25 -12.56 -30.04
N ALA A 101 -4.42 -11.49 -30.81
CA ALA A 101 -3.91 -10.18 -30.42
C ALA A 101 -4.68 -9.66 -29.19
N HIS A 102 -3.98 -8.96 -28.30
CA HIS A 102 -4.59 -8.33 -27.13
C HIS A 102 -3.88 -7.03 -26.78
N VAL A 103 -4.47 -6.26 -25.86
CA VAL A 103 -3.88 -5.03 -25.32
C VAL A 103 -2.47 -5.33 -24.82
N LEU A 104 -1.52 -4.52 -25.26
CA LEU A 104 -0.10 -4.67 -24.92
C LEU A 104 0.13 -4.57 -23.42
N TYR A 105 1.30 -5.03 -22.99
CA TYR A 105 1.67 -4.96 -21.59
C TYR A 105 1.86 -3.49 -21.17
N TYR A 106 1.02 -2.99 -20.26
CA TYR A 106 1.11 -1.66 -19.65
C TYR A 106 1.56 -1.73 -18.18
N ASP A 107 2.05 -0.61 -17.67
CA ASP A 107 2.36 -0.51 -16.24
C ASP A 107 1.07 -0.30 -15.43
N VAL A 108 0.87 -1.13 -14.42
CA VAL A 108 -0.24 -1.06 -13.46
C VAL A 108 0.18 -0.40 -12.14
N SER A 109 1.41 0.12 -12.06
CA SER A 109 1.83 0.96 -10.95
C SER A 109 1.00 2.24 -10.87
N MET A 110 0.92 2.82 -9.67
CA MET A 110 0.27 4.12 -9.50
C MET A 110 1.13 5.19 -10.14
N LYS A 111 0.54 6.03 -11.00
CA LYS A 111 1.25 7.13 -11.65
C LYS A 111 1.85 8.11 -10.63
N SER A 112 2.99 8.70 -10.95
CA SER A 112 3.70 9.66 -10.10
C SER A 112 2.83 10.87 -9.75
N GLU A 113 2.01 11.34 -10.67
CA GLU A 113 1.11 12.48 -10.48
C GLU A 113 0.04 12.15 -9.43
N ALA A 114 -0.56 10.95 -9.50
CA ALA A 114 -1.52 10.49 -8.50
C ALA A 114 -0.88 10.33 -7.11
N LEU A 115 0.38 9.87 -7.05
CA LEU A 115 1.15 9.79 -5.81
C LEU A 115 1.44 11.18 -5.22
N HIS A 116 1.71 12.19 -6.04
CA HIS A 116 1.90 13.57 -5.56
C HIS A 116 0.62 14.13 -4.95
N ILE A 117 -0.53 13.98 -5.62
CA ILE A 117 -1.83 14.42 -5.07
C ILE A 117 -2.07 13.77 -3.70
N LEU A 118 -1.77 12.47 -3.58
CA LEU A 118 -1.92 11.73 -2.34
C LEU A 118 -1.00 12.29 -1.25
N HIS A 119 0.27 12.49 -1.57
CA HIS A 119 1.28 13.00 -0.64
C HIS A 119 0.92 14.40 -0.12
N ASP A 120 0.51 15.32 -1.00
CA ASP A 120 0.18 16.70 -0.64
C ASP A 120 -1.04 16.80 0.29
N ASN A 121 -1.92 15.80 0.26
CA ASN A 121 -3.13 15.76 1.07
C ASN A 121 -3.06 14.78 2.25
N LEU A 122 -1.92 14.13 2.46
CA LEU A 122 -1.75 13.01 3.39
C LEU A 122 -2.12 13.36 4.84
N GLN A 123 -1.82 14.59 5.27
CA GLN A 123 -2.06 15.05 6.64
C GLN A 123 -3.52 15.49 6.90
N TRP A 124 -4.25 15.87 5.85
CA TRP A 124 -5.55 16.57 5.98
C TRP A 124 -6.72 15.79 5.40
N SER A 125 -6.46 14.64 4.78
CA SER A 125 -7.47 13.83 4.08
C SER A 125 -7.35 12.36 4.40
N THR A 126 -8.48 11.67 4.23
CA THR A 126 -8.54 10.20 4.33
C THR A 126 -8.47 9.58 2.93
N PRO A 127 -8.12 8.29 2.81
CA PRO A 127 -8.18 7.61 1.52
C PRO A 127 -9.55 7.76 0.85
N SER A 128 -10.64 7.58 1.60
CA SER A 128 -12.01 7.64 1.07
C SER A 128 -12.37 9.00 0.46
N SER A 129 -11.83 10.09 1.00
CA SER A 129 -12.03 11.43 0.43
C SER A 129 -11.12 11.69 -0.78
N LEU A 130 -9.95 11.06 -0.85
CA LEU A 130 -9.00 11.20 -1.95
C LEU A 130 -9.34 10.35 -3.17
N VAL A 131 -10.04 9.22 -2.98
CA VAL A 131 -10.46 8.34 -4.08
C VAL A 131 -11.15 9.09 -5.23
N PRO A 132 -12.24 9.85 -5.02
CA PRO A 132 -12.90 10.54 -6.12
C PRO A 132 -12.01 11.61 -6.78
N ILE A 133 -11.18 12.31 -6.01
CA ILE A 133 -10.30 13.38 -6.51
C ILE A 133 -9.21 12.81 -7.44
N ILE A 134 -8.56 11.73 -6.99
CA ILE A 134 -7.51 11.09 -7.77
C ILE A 134 -8.12 10.43 -9.00
N GLN A 135 -9.29 9.81 -8.88
CA GLN A 135 -9.94 9.13 -10.02
C GLN A 135 -10.52 10.09 -11.07
N GLU A 136 -10.81 11.34 -10.71
CA GLU A 136 -11.21 12.38 -11.68
C GLU A 136 -10.09 12.67 -12.69
N SER A 137 -8.84 12.69 -12.23
CA SER A 137 -7.64 12.94 -13.06
C SER A 137 -6.94 11.65 -13.54
N HIS A 138 -7.12 10.55 -12.81
CA HIS A 138 -6.49 9.25 -13.05
C HIS A 138 -7.51 8.10 -12.91
N PRO A 139 -8.46 7.95 -13.85
CA PRO A 139 -9.53 6.95 -13.76
C PRO A 139 -9.04 5.49 -13.70
N GLU A 140 -7.84 5.22 -14.21
CA GLU A 140 -7.20 3.90 -14.17
C GLU A 140 -6.71 3.49 -12.78
N VAL A 141 -6.57 4.44 -11.85
CA VAL A 141 -6.09 4.18 -10.49
C VAL A 141 -7.24 3.66 -9.63
N THR A 142 -7.02 2.51 -9.01
CA THR A 142 -8.06 1.88 -8.17
C THR A 142 -8.06 2.43 -6.75
N ALA A 143 -9.23 2.38 -6.09
CA ALA A 143 -9.33 2.71 -4.67
C ALA A 143 -8.36 1.87 -3.81
N ALA A 144 -8.17 0.59 -4.12
CA ALA A 144 -7.23 -0.26 -3.41
C ALA A 144 -5.78 0.27 -3.47
N GLN A 145 -5.34 0.76 -4.64
CA GLN A 145 -4.01 1.37 -4.78
C GLN A 145 -3.89 2.65 -3.96
N ILE A 146 -4.93 3.49 -3.96
CA ILE A 146 -4.98 4.74 -3.19
C ILE A 146 -4.91 4.45 -1.68
N HIS A 147 -5.72 3.50 -1.20
CA HIS A 147 -5.68 3.08 0.20
C HIS A 147 -4.31 2.52 0.60
N SER A 148 -3.73 1.62 -0.20
CA SER A 148 -2.42 1.03 0.10
C SER A 148 -1.32 2.09 0.13
N ALA A 149 -1.28 2.97 -0.87
CA ALA A 149 -0.30 4.04 -0.95
C ALA A 149 -0.45 5.03 0.21
N TRP A 150 -1.67 5.43 0.55
CA TRP A 150 -1.93 6.30 1.69
C TRP A 150 -1.51 5.66 3.00
N THR A 151 -1.86 4.39 3.25
CA THR A 151 -1.47 3.68 4.47
C THR A 151 0.05 3.66 4.60
N ARG A 152 0.77 3.23 3.55
CA ARG A 152 2.24 3.18 3.58
C ARG A 152 2.86 4.55 3.87
N MET A 153 2.43 5.60 3.16
CA MET A 153 2.97 6.94 3.38
C MET A 153 2.61 7.49 4.76
N SER A 154 1.40 7.21 5.25
CA SER A 154 0.96 7.63 6.58
C SER A 154 1.75 6.92 7.67
N GLU A 155 2.08 5.64 7.51
CA GLU A 155 2.91 4.91 8.46
C GLU A 155 4.29 5.55 8.62
N GLU A 156 4.92 6.03 7.55
CA GLU A 156 6.21 6.75 7.62
C GLU A 156 6.13 8.02 8.49
N ILE A 157 4.95 8.68 8.50
CA ILE A 157 4.71 9.87 9.32
C ILE A 157 4.39 9.48 10.77
N TRP A 158 3.48 8.53 10.99
CA TRP A 158 2.87 8.30 12.30
C TRP A 158 3.49 7.14 13.09
N LYS A 159 4.06 6.14 12.43
CA LYS A 159 4.64 4.94 13.08
C LYS A 159 6.11 5.18 13.41
N LYS A 160 6.38 5.87 14.52
CA LYS A 160 7.73 6.18 15.00
C LYS A 160 8.40 5.01 15.76
N ASP A 161 7.61 4.03 16.18
CA ASP A 161 8.03 2.83 16.90
C ASP A 161 7.22 1.60 16.42
N GLN A 162 7.68 0.39 16.74
CA GLN A 162 6.93 -0.83 16.43
C GLN A 162 5.64 -0.95 17.25
N ALA A 163 5.64 -0.44 18.49
CA ALA A 163 4.47 -0.34 19.33
C ALA A 163 3.75 1.01 19.14
N GLN A 164 2.42 0.99 19.28
CA GLN A 164 1.60 2.17 19.03
C GLN A 164 1.75 3.24 20.12
N LEU A 165 1.74 2.85 21.40
CA LEU A 165 1.88 3.78 22.52
C LEU A 165 3.21 4.57 22.48
N PRO A 166 4.38 3.93 22.30
CA PRO A 166 5.63 4.68 22.13
C PRO A 166 5.60 5.61 20.91
N SER A 167 5.02 5.18 19.78
CA SER A 167 4.87 6.05 18.59
C SER A 167 4.09 7.32 18.92
N ALA A 168 2.95 7.19 19.60
CA ALA A 168 2.12 8.31 19.99
C ALA A 168 2.83 9.26 20.98
N LYS A 169 3.58 8.72 21.95
CA LYS A 169 4.39 9.51 22.88
C LYS A 169 5.47 10.32 22.15
N ILE A 170 6.20 9.68 21.21
CA ILE A 170 7.22 10.36 20.39
C ILE A 170 6.59 11.47 19.56
N LEU A 171 5.40 11.25 18.98
CA LEU A 171 4.70 12.27 18.21
C LEU A 171 4.28 13.46 19.07
N LEU A 172 3.72 13.23 20.26
CA LEU A 172 3.33 14.31 21.17
C LEU A 172 4.54 15.14 21.62
N ASP A 173 5.63 14.45 22.00
CA ASP A 173 6.87 15.10 22.44
C ASP A 173 7.53 15.88 21.30
N SER A 174 7.66 15.29 20.11
CA SER A 174 8.30 15.96 18.97
C SER A 174 7.48 17.11 18.36
N ALA A 175 6.15 17.02 18.36
CA ALA A 175 5.30 18.04 17.76
C ALA A 175 4.94 19.18 18.72
N PHE A 176 4.80 18.89 20.01
CA PHE A 176 4.28 19.85 20.99
C PHE A 176 5.16 20.00 22.23
N GLY A 177 6.05 19.06 22.53
CA GLY A 177 7.00 19.11 23.64
C GLY A 177 6.37 19.59 24.94
N ASP A 178 6.92 20.66 25.50
CA ASP A 178 6.46 21.26 26.75
C ASP A 178 5.03 21.82 26.72
N GLU A 179 4.36 21.92 25.57
CA GLU A 179 2.97 22.39 25.48
C GLU A 179 1.93 21.32 25.86
N VAL A 180 2.35 20.05 25.90
CA VAL A 180 1.52 18.89 26.25
C VAL A 180 1.96 18.33 27.60
N ASP A 181 0.99 17.96 28.43
CA ASP A 181 1.21 17.07 29.57
C ASP A 181 0.71 15.68 29.21
N VAL A 182 1.59 14.67 29.32
CA VAL A 182 1.20 13.27 29.28
C VAL A 182 0.84 12.84 30.70
N LEU A 183 -0.39 12.37 30.87
CA LEU A 183 -0.96 12.03 32.16
C LEU A 183 -0.84 10.52 32.43
N GLU A 184 -0.70 10.16 33.69
CA GLU A 184 -0.77 8.76 34.10
C GLU A 184 -2.22 8.28 34.01
N ALA A 185 -2.43 7.25 33.20
CA ALA A 185 -3.74 6.68 32.89
C ALA A 185 -3.89 5.35 33.64
N ILE A 186 -5.00 5.18 34.37
CA ILE A 186 -5.34 3.89 34.96
C ILE A 186 -5.89 2.99 33.86
N THR A 187 -5.13 1.98 33.46
CA THR A 187 -5.51 1.01 32.44
C THR A 187 -6.12 -0.24 33.05
N GLU A 188 -7.15 -0.79 32.40
CA GLU A 188 -7.65 -2.14 32.68
C GLU A 188 -6.78 -3.19 31.99
N ASP A 189 -6.86 -4.44 32.45
CA ASP A 189 -6.09 -5.54 31.85
C ASP A 189 -6.49 -5.75 30.38
N GLY A 190 -5.50 -5.80 29.50
CA GLY A 190 -5.70 -5.85 28.04
C GLY A 190 -6.02 -4.52 27.37
N VAL A 191 -5.95 -3.38 28.07
CA VAL A 191 -6.17 -2.04 27.49
C VAL A 191 -4.90 -1.21 27.53
N ASP A 192 -4.44 -0.78 26.37
CA ASP A 192 -3.40 0.24 26.23
C ASP A 192 -4.05 1.63 26.16
N MET A 193 -3.61 2.57 27.01
CA MET A 193 -4.14 3.94 27.05
C MET A 193 -3.03 4.98 27.13
N LEU A 194 -3.24 6.12 26.46
CA LEU A 194 -2.41 7.31 26.56
C LEU A 194 -3.30 8.51 26.87
N ALA A 195 -3.21 9.02 28.10
CA ALA A 195 -3.88 10.26 28.48
C ALA A 195 -2.92 11.44 28.26
N TRP A 196 -3.40 12.52 27.66
CA TRP A 196 -2.63 13.74 27.46
C TRP A 196 -3.52 14.97 27.37
N GLY A 197 -2.97 16.15 27.62
CA GLY A 197 -3.69 17.42 27.56
C GLY A 197 -2.82 18.59 27.12
N MET A 198 -3.43 19.55 26.42
CA MET A 198 -2.76 20.79 25.99
C MET A 198 -2.78 21.83 27.12
N LYS A 199 -1.62 22.20 27.68
CA LYS A 199 -1.51 23.14 28.81
C LYS A 199 -2.24 24.46 28.57
N LYS A 200 -2.06 25.04 27.37
CA LYS A 200 -2.70 26.32 26.99
C LYS A 200 -4.23 26.24 27.00
N VAL A 201 -4.81 25.09 26.69
CA VAL A 201 -6.27 24.89 26.68
C VAL A 201 -6.77 24.75 28.11
N ILE A 202 -6.09 23.93 28.91
CA ILE A 202 -6.42 23.69 30.33
C ILE A 202 -6.38 25.01 31.11
N GLN A 203 -5.33 25.82 30.93
CA GLN A 203 -5.17 27.12 31.58
C GLN A 203 -6.26 28.11 31.17
N LYS A 204 -6.59 28.20 29.88
CA LYS A 204 -7.60 29.16 29.38
C LYS A 204 -9.02 28.82 29.81
N LEU A 205 -9.31 27.55 30.00
CA LEU A 205 -10.65 27.06 30.33
C LEU A 205 -10.88 26.89 31.85
N ASP A 206 -9.87 27.20 32.68
CA ASP A 206 -9.91 27.05 34.15
C ASP A 206 -10.45 25.68 34.60
N ILE A 207 -10.08 24.65 33.83
CA ILE A 207 -10.59 23.27 34.00
C ILE A 207 -10.15 22.70 35.34
N VAL A 208 -9.07 23.23 35.93
CA VAL A 208 -8.53 22.77 37.23
C VAL A 208 -9.55 22.96 38.36
N GLN A 209 -10.40 23.99 38.31
CA GLN A 209 -11.38 24.26 39.37
C GLN A 209 -12.80 23.78 39.04
N ASN A 210 -13.16 23.73 37.74
CA ASN A 210 -14.55 23.50 37.31
C ASN A 210 -14.69 22.47 36.17
N GLY A 211 -13.62 21.73 35.88
CA GLY A 211 -13.60 20.74 34.81
C GLY A 211 -14.51 19.56 35.08
N ILE A 212 -15.37 19.24 34.13
CA ILE A 212 -16.08 17.97 34.06
C ILE A 212 -15.49 17.19 32.90
N GLU A 213 -15.00 15.98 33.18
CA GLU A 213 -14.55 15.06 32.16
C GLU A 213 -15.75 14.56 31.34
N ILE A 214 -15.65 14.64 30.02
CA ILE A 214 -16.63 14.08 29.10
C ILE A 214 -15.88 13.07 28.24
N ALA A 215 -16.04 11.78 28.55
CA ALA A 215 -15.53 10.71 27.70
C ALA A 215 -16.37 10.64 26.42
N LEU A 216 -15.72 10.82 25.27
CA LEU A 216 -16.33 10.67 23.95
C LEU A 216 -15.63 9.53 23.22
N ASP A 217 -16.28 8.37 23.20
CA ASP A 217 -15.81 7.23 22.41
C ASP A 217 -16.28 7.41 20.95
N ALA A 218 -15.32 7.63 20.04
CA ALA A 218 -15.59 7.77 18.61
C ALA A 218 -16.04 6.47 17.93
N THR A 219 -15.93 5.33 18.62
CA THR A 219 -16.27 3.99 18.12
C THR A 219 -17.50 3.38 18.78
N CYS A 220 -18.15 4.09 19.71
CA CYS A 220 -19.36 3.59 20.36
C CYS A 220 -20.54 3.62 19.39
N GLU A 221 -20.95 2.45 18.88
CA GLU A 221 -22.27 2.30 18.28
C GLU A 221 -23.32 2.61 19.36
N SER A 222 -24.12 3.64 19.11
CA SER A 222 -25.20 4.23 19.93
C SER A 222 -26.18 3.28 20.66
N LYS A 223 -26.04 1.96 20.55
CA LYS A 223 -26.96 0.95 21.09
C LYS A 223 -26.57 0.37 22.45
N ASN A 224 -25.33 0.57 22.94
CA ASN A 224 -24.84 -0.05 24.19
C ASN A 224 -24.27 0.93 25.24
N CYS A 225 -24.68 2.20 25.23
CA CYS A 225 -24.43 3.09 26.37
C CYS A 225 -25.40 2.76 27.52
N THR A 226 -25.18 1.65 28.21
CA THR A 226 -25.86 1.34 29.47
C THR A 226 -24.85 1.25 30.60
N ASN A 227 -24.94 2.24 31.49
CA ASN A 227 -24.46 2.27 32.87
C ASN A 227 -22.97 1.98 33.12
N LEU A 228 -22.13 2.99 32.87
CA LEU A 228 -21.09 3.33 33.84
C LEU A 228 -21.66 4.45 34.71
N ASN A 229 -21.65 4.24 36.03
CA ASN A 229 -22.19 5.16 37.03
C ASN A 229 -21.42 6.50 37.03
N SER A 230 -21.83 7.39 36.14
CA SER A 230 -21.73 8.83 36.30
C SER A 230 -22.87 9.43 35.45
N GLN A 231 -23.66 10.31 36.07
CA GLN A 231 -24.88 10.86 35.49
C GLN A 231 -24.61 11.49 34.10
N LEU A 232 -25.00 10.80 33.03
CA LEU A 232 -24.83 11.25 31.65
C LEU A 232 -26.16 11.76 31.10
N ILE A 233 -26.22 13.09 30.99
CA ILE A 233 -27.29 13.85 30.34
C ILE A 233 -27.27 13.60 28.83
N THR A 234 -28.45 13.32 28.29
CA THR A 234 -28.76 13.22 26.86
C THR A 234 -28.61 14.59 26.18
N TYR A 235 -27.98 14.66 25.00
CA TYR A 235 -28.13 15.84 24.14
C TYR A 235 -28.96 15.54 22.89
N SER A 236 -30.15 16.14 22.88
CA SER A 236 -30.97 16.38 21.70
C SER A 236 -30.42 17.59 20.92
N ARG A 237 -30.29 17.44 19.61
CA ARG A 237 -29.80 18.47 18.68
C ARG A 237 -30.90 19.52 18.46
N ARG A 238 -30.69 20.77 18.89
CA ARG A 238 -31.25 21.99 18.27
C ARG A 238 -30.56 23.25 18.79
N ASN A 239 -29.87 23.93 17.87
CA ASN A 239 -29.57 25.38 17.83
C ASN A 239 -29.27 26.12 19.14
N LYS A 240 -27.99 26.48 19.33
CA LYS A 240 -27.44 27.85 19.53
C LYS A 240 -26.10 27.78 20.29
N PHE A 241 -25.17 28.61 19.85
CA PHE A 241 -23.84 28.87 20.43
C PHE A 241 -23.75 28.78 21.97
N LYS A 242 -22.79 28.01 22.50
CA LYS A 242 -21.83 28.40 23.55
C LYS A 242 -20.83 27.26 23.85
N ALA A 243 -19.68 27.66 24.38
CA ALA A 243 -18.40 26.97 24.46
C ALA A 243 -18.36 25.65 25.24
N SER A 244 -17.52 24.72 24.76
CA SER A 244 -16.30 24.22 25.43
C SER A 244 -15.80 23.03 24.61
N ARG A 245 -14.65 23.16 23.96
CA ARG A 245 -14.02 22.04 23.22
C ARG A 245 -12.92 21.48 24.11
N THR A 246 -13.28 20.52 24.96
CA THR A 246 -12.29 19.59 25.53
C THR A 246 -12.21 18.41 24.58
N LEU A 247 -11.05 18.28 23.93
CA LEU A 247 -10.74 17.20 23.02
C LEU A 247 -10.05 16.10 23.84
N CYS A 248 -10.80 15.11 24.30
CA CYS A 248 -10.24 13.83 24.73
C CYS A 248 -10.24 12.92 23.49
N ILE A 249 -9.05 12.55 23.00
CA ILE A 249 -8.92 11.48 22.01
C ILE A 249 -8.63 10.21 22.79
N ASP A 250 -9.67 9.39 22.98
CA ASP A 250 -9.53 8.01 23.43
C ASP A 250 -9.02 7.18 22.23
N VAL A 251 -7.83 6.61 22.36
CA VAL A 251 -7.30 5.64 21.39
C VAL A 251 -7.42 4.26 22.03
N ARG A 252 -8.60 3.64 21.91
CA ARG A 252 -8.79 2.22 22.20
C ARG A 252 -8.38 1.38 21.00
N VAL A 253 -7.46 0.46 21.21
CA VAL A 253 -7.01 -0.51 20.21
C VAL A 253 -7.51 -1.89 20.64
N ARG A 254 -8.20 -2.60 19.73
CA ARG A 254 -8.53 -4.03 19.84
C ARG A 254 -7.40 -4.88 19.28
#